data_AF-A0AAU9EUP7-F1
#
_entry.id   AF-A0AAU9EUP7-F1
#
_cell.length_a   1.000
_cell.length_b   1.000
_cell.length_c   1.000
_cell.angle_alpha   90.00
_cell.angle_beta   90.00
_cell.angle_gamma   90.00
#
_symmetry.space_group_name_H-M   'P 1'
#
loop_
_entity.id
_entity.type
_entity.pdbx_description
1 polymer ?
#
loop_
_entity_poly.entity_id
_entity_poly.type
_entity_poly.pdbx_seq_one_letter_code
_entity_poly.pdbx_strand_id
1 'polypeptide(L)'
;MLICSAFKGNLTSMMVFQPSLPDIDDLGALAASSYPIMIRPRHIKHIEHFLTLGHKHEAKIREQMMQVTDGMLSTRIEDNDRRFAYLEKFHIARFQVNNRQHMVLGRPVFHLMDSCLVPFHAVYIVPYGSPYLGFLNSLIRSSHEFGFERYWDRIMNTAFIQSGAKVVHRRHNSNDDPVVLKLEHFHAVFSLWFIGMGLACAAFIWELLTHNYNWAITKRQR
;
A
#
# COMPACT_ATOMS: atom_id res chain seq x y z
N MET A 1 23.98 -6.88 -24.58
CA MET A 1 24.14 -5.68 -23.71
C MET A 1 22.81 -5.04 -23.32
N LEU A 2 21.88 -4.78 -24.26
CA LEU A 2 20.60 -4.10 -23.94
C LEU A 2 19.78 -4.78 -22.84
N ILE A 3 19.69 -6.11 -22.83
CA ILE A 3 18.94 -6.87 -21.83
C ILE A 3 19.51 -6.67 -20.41
N CYS A 4 20.85 -6.73 -20.24
CA CYS A 4 21.48 -6.52 -18.93
C CYS A 4 21.31 -5.08 -18.45
N SER A 5 21.38 -4.10 -19.35
CA SER A 5 21.16 -2.69 -19.01
C SER A 5 19.70 -2.44 -18.60
N ALA A 6 18.74 -3.00 -19.33
CA ALA A 6 17.31 -2.92 -18.99
C ALA A 6 17.01 -3.60 -17.65
N PHE A 7 17.56 -4.79 -17.41
CA PHE A 7 17.42 -5.50 -16.14
C PHE A 7 18.02 -4.70 -14.98
N LYS A 8 19.23 -4.17 -15.14
CA LYS A 8 19.88 -3.33 -14.12
C LYS A 8 19.05 -2.09 -13.82
N GLY A 9 18.56 -1.41 -14.85
CA GLY A 9 17.69 -0.23 -14.71
C GLY A 9 16.40 -0.53 -13.95
N ASN A 10 15.72 -1.63 -14.29
CA ASN A 10 14.51 -2.06 -13.60
C ASN A 10 14.79 -2.45 -12.14
N LEU A 11 15.87 -3.19 -11.89
CA LEU A 11 16.26 -3.60 -10.54
C LEU A 11 16.63 -2.38 -9.68
N THR A 12 17.36 -1.40 -10.23
CA THR A 12 17.62 -0.13 -9.52
C THR A 12 16.33 0.64 -9.25
N SER A 13 15.39 0.65 -10.19
CA SER A 13 14.09 1.29 -9.98
C SER A 13 13.33 0.65 -8.82
N MET A 14 13.25 -0.68 -8.78
CA MET A 14 12.59 -1.43 -7.69
C MET A 14 13.27 -1.30 -6.32
N MET A 15 14.59 -1.07 -6.31
CA MET A 15 15.33 -0.80 -5.06
C MET A 15 15.10 0.62 -4.53
N VAL A 16 14.90 1.59 -5.43
CA VAL A 16 14.66 3.00 -5.06
C VAL A 16 13.18 3.24 -4.74
N PHE A 17 12.30 2.77 -5.62
CA PHE A 17 10.86 2.80 -5.46
C PHE A 17 10.36 1.38 -5.25
N GLN A 18 9.95 1.10 -4.02
CA GLN A 18 9.26 -0.15 -3.73
C GLN A 18 7.79 0.06 -4.10
N PRO A 19 7.30 -0.48 -5.24
CA PRO A 19 5.89 -0.35 -5.59
C PRO A 19 5.06 -0.94 -4.44
N SER A 20 4.01 -0.23 -4.06
CA SER A 20 2.99 -0.80 -3.19
C SER A 20 2.46 -2.07 -3.83
N LEU A 21 2.20 -3.10 -3.01
CA LEU A 21 1.50 -4.28 -3.51
C LEU A 21 0.13 -3.82 -4.03
N PRO A 22 -0.35 -4.36 -5.17
CA PRO A 22 -1.69 -4.07 -5.62
C PRO A 22 -2.66 -4.54 -4.53
N ASP A 23 -3.39 -3.59 -3.98
CA ASP A 23 -4.35 -3.82 -2.91
C ASP A 23 -5.75 -3.43 -3.43
N ILE A 24 -6.76 -3.45 -2.58
CA ILE A 24 -8.14 -3.25 -2.99
C ILE A 24 -8.38 -1.80 -3.41
N ASP A 25 -8.46 -1.56 -4.73
CA ASP A 25 -8.72 -0.23 -5.32
C ASP A 25 -10.17 -0.03 -5.79
N ASP A 26 -10.85 -1.13 -6.14
CA ASP A 26 -12.19 -1.11 -6.72
C ASP A 26 -13.25 -1.68 -5.78
N LEU A 27 -14.48 -1.17 -5.89
CA LEU A 27 -15.64 -1.70 -5.17
C LEU A 27 -15.89 -3.19 -5.45
N GLY A 28 -15.58 -3.67 -6.66
CA GLY A 28 -15.67 -5.09 -7.00
C GLY A 28 -14.68 -5.95 -6.22
N ALA A 29 -13.43 -5.47 -6.09
CA ALA A 29 -12.40 -6.12 -5.28
C ALA A 29 -12.74 -6.06 -3.79
N LEU A 30 -13.29 -4.95 -3.31
CA LEU A 30 -13.75 -4.80 -1.93
C LEU A 30 -14.86 -5.79 -1.60
N ALA A 31 -15.87 -5.90 -2.48
CA ALA A 31 -16.93 -6.88 -2.32
C ALA A 31 -16.42 -8.32 -2.42
N ALA A 32 -15.40 -8.59 -3.24
CA ALA A 32 -14.79 -9.91 -3.33
C ALA A 32 -13.98 -10.26 -2.06
N SER A 33 -13.41 -9.26 -1.40
CA SER A 33 -12.62 -9.43 -0.18
C SER A 33 -13.44 -10.01 0.97
N SER A 34 -12.77 -10.56 1.97
CA SER A 34 -13.39 -11.08 3.20
C SER A 34 -13.19 -10.15 4.40
N TYR A 35 -12.81 -8.90 4.16
CA TYR A 35 -12.52 -7.96 5.25
C TYR A 35 -13.81 -7.40 5.86
N PRO A 36 -14.00 -7.53 7.18
CA PRO A 36 -15.04 -6.78 7.87
C PRO A 36 -14.72 -5.27 7.81
N ILE A 37 -15.73 -4.47 7.44
CA ILE A 37 -15.61 -3.02 7.23
C ILE A 37 -16.15 -2.29 8.46
N MET A 38 -15.28 -1.64 9.22
CA MET A 38 -15.66 -0.85 10.38
C MET A 38 -16.25 0.51 9.94
N ILE A 39 -17.43 0.81 10.47
CA ILE A 39 -18.15 2.06 10.20
C ILE A 39 -18.58 2.76 11.50
N ARG A 40 -18.48 4.08 11.51
CA ARG A 40 -19.04 4.91 12.58
C ARG A 40 -20.57 4.96 12.48
N PRO A 41 -21.31 4.96 13.60
CA PRO A 41 -22.78 4.89 13.57
C PRO A 41 -23.39 6.14 12.92
N ARG A 42 -22.73 7.30 13.04
CA ARG A 42 -23.18 8.56 12.44
C ARG A 42 -23.22 8.55 10.91
N HIS A 43 -22.47 7.66 10.26
CA HIS A 43 -22.40 7.60 8.79
C HIS A 43 -23.39 6.60 8.19
N ILE A 44 -23.98 5.71 9.01
CA ILE A 44 -24.76 4.59 8.48
C ILE A 44 -25.98 5.02 7.69
N LYS A 45 -26.74 6.00 8.20
CA LYS A 45 -27.96 6.49 7.52
C LYS A 45 -27.67 7.02 6.13
N HIS A 46 -26.53 7.69 5.97
CA HIS A 46 -26.10 8.21 4.67
C HIS A 46 -25.66 7.06 3.76
N ILE A 47 -24.86 6.13 4.27
CA ILE A 47 -24.37 4.97 3.52
C ILE A 47 -25.53 4.11 3.02
N GLU A 48 -26.49 3.79 3.88
CA GLU A 48 -27.67 2.98 3.52
C GLU A 48 -28.50 3.63 2.42
N HIS A 49 -28.63 4.96 2.44
CA HIS A 49 -29.33 5.67 1.37
C HIS A 49 -28.64 5.49 0.01
N PHE A 50 -27.31 5.56 -0.04
CA PHE A 50 -26.55 5.44 -1.29
C PHE A 50 -26.40 3.98 -1.76
N LEU A 51 -26.25 3.02 -0.85
CA LEU A 51 -26.08 1.60 -1.18
C LEU A 51 -27.37 0.88 -1.59
N THR A 52 -28.52 1.58 -1.63
CA THR A 52 -29.80 1.00 -2.10
C THR A 52 -30.05 1.27 -3.58
N LEU A 53 -29.17 2.03 -4.25
CA LEU A 53 -29.35 2.51 -5.63
C LEU A 53 -28.99 1.47 -6.71
N GLY A 54 -28.60 0.24 -6.35
CA GLY A 54 -28.78 -0.93 -7.22
C GLY A 54 -27.53 -1.47 -7.90
N HIS A 55 -26.34 -1.32 -7.32
CA HIS A 55 -25.14 -1.96 -7.85
C HIS A 55 -24.98 -3.41 -7.35
N LYS A 56 -24.48 -4.29 -8.22
CA LYS A 56 -24.32 -5.75 -7.98
C LYS A 56 -23.49 -6.11 -6.73
N HIS A 57 -22.64 -5.19 -6.26
CA HIS A 57 -21.66 -5.43 -5.20
C HIS A 57 -22.08 -4.86 -3.83
N GLU A 58 -23.09 -3.97 -3.80
CA GLU A 58 -23.44 -3.20 -2.60
C GLU A 58 -24.04 -4.06 -1.48
N ALA A 59 -24.86 -5.06 -1.84
CA ALA A 59 -25.46 -5.97 -0.87
C ALA A 59 -24.38 -6.73 -0.07
N LYS A 60 -23.34 -7.21 -0.77
CA LYS A 60 -22.23 -7.94 -0.16
C LYS A 60 -21.36 -7.02 0.70
N ILE A 61 -21.06 -5.81 0.24
CA ILE A 61 -20.32 -4.82 1.03
C ILE A 61 -21.10 -4.47 2.30
N ARG A 62 -22.43 -4.31 2.21
CA ARG A 62 -23.28 -4.01 3.37
C ARG A 62 -23.27 -5.15 4.39
N GLU A 63 -23.27 -6.41 3.97
CA GLU A 63 -23.14 -7.55 4.87
C GLU A 63 -21.80 -7.58 5.61
N GLN A 64 -20.75 -7.01 5.01
CA GLN A 64 -19.42 -6.91 5.61
C GLN A 64 -19.29 -5.72 6.57
N MET A 65 -20.24 -4.78 6.56
CA MET A 65 -20.18 -3.59 7.40
C MET A 65 -20.53 -3.90 8.86
N MET A 66 -19.61 -3.52 9.75
CA MET A 66 -19.74 -3.63 11.20
C MET A 66 -19.76 -2.24 11.82
N GLN A 67 -20.87 -1.93 12.50
CA GLN A 67 -20.99 -0.71 13.29
C GLN A 67 -20.15 -0.81 14.55
N VAL A 68 -19.27 0.16 14.74
CA VAL A 68 -18.41 0.26 15.92
C VAL A 68 -18.46 1.67 16.48
N THR A 69 -18.20 1.82 17.78
CA THR A 69 -18.14 3.15 18.41
C THR A 69 -16.93 3.94 17.89
N ASP A 70 -17.04 5.27 17.89
CA ASP A 70 -15.96 6.15 17.42
C ASP A 70 -14.64 5.88 18.16
N GLY A 71 -14.69 5.65 19.47
CA GLY A 71 -13.52 5.31 20.29
C GLY A 71 -12.86 4.00 19.87
N MET A 72 -13.65 2.93 19.67
CA MET A 72 -13.11 1.64 19.21
C MET A 72 -12.47 1.73 17.83
N LEU A 73 -13.10 2.46 16.90
CA LEU A 73 -12.56 2.65 15.56
C LEU A 73 -11.21 3.39 15.61
N SER A 74 -11.14 4.48 16.39
CA SER A 74 -9.89 5.22 16.59
C SER A 74 -8.79 4.36 17.20
N THR A 75 -9.07 3.62 18.29
CA THR A 75 -8.08 2.75 18.93
C THR A 75 -7.56 1.67 17.97
N ARG A 76 -8.43 1.06 17.17
CA ARG A 76 -8.03 0.01 16.21
C ARG A 76 -7.17 0.55 15.07
N ILE A 77 -7.47 1.75 14.59
CA ILE A 77 -6.63 2.44 13.60
C ILE A 77 -5.27 2.75 14.23
N GLU A 78 -5.24 3.36 15.42
CA GLU A 78 -4.02 3.69 16.17
C GLU A 78 -3.13 2.46 16.42
N ASP A 79 -3.74 1.32 16.72
CA ASP A 79 -3.07 0.03 16.93
C ASP A 79 -2.60 -0.64 15.63
N ASN A 80 -2.85 -0.05 14.45
CA ASN A 80 -2.52 -0.62 13.14
C ASN A 80 -3.14 -2.01 12.90
N ASP A 81 -4.38 -2.23 13.35
CA ASP A 81 -5.04 -3.52 13.18
C ASP A 81 -5.47 -3.73 11.71
N ARG A 82 -4.73 -4.60 11.03
CA ARG A 82 -4.89 -4.95 9.59
C ARG A 82 -5.99 -5.97 9.32
N ARG A 83 -6.68 -6.47 10.35
CA ARG A 83 -7.76 -7.46 10.18
C ARG A 83 -9.06 -6.85 9.65
N PHE A 84 -9.17 -5.53 9.69
CA PHE A 84 -10.37 -4.79 9.35
C PHE A 84 -10.06 -3.77 8.25
N ALA A 85 -11.07 -3.51 7.41
CA ALA A 85 -11.10 -2.32 6.57
C ALA A 85 -11.79 -1.19 7.33
N TYR A 86 -11.35 0.05 7.13
CA TYR A 86 -11.91 1.22 7.82
C TYR A 86 -12.59 2.13 6.81
N LEU A 87 -13.86 2.43 7.05
CA LEU A 87 -14.59 3.37 6.20
C LEU A 87 -14.56 4.77 6.82
N GLU A 88 -13.85 5.67 6.16
CA GLU A 88 -13.69 7.08 6.53
C GLU A 88 -13.86 7.97 5.31
N LYS A 89 -14.01 9.29 5.56
CA LYS A 89 -13.98 10.27 4.48
C LYS A 89 -12.60 10.30 3.84
N PHE A 90 -12.55 10.33 2.51
CA PHE A 90 -11.31 10.24 1.74
C PHE A 90 -10.21 11.21 2.21
N HIS A 91 -10.53 12.49 2.44
CA HIS A 91 -9.54 13.48 2.89
C HIS A 91 -9.01 13.20 4.31
N ILE A 92 -9.84 12.65 5.20
CA ILE A 92 -9.42 12.26 6.56
C ILE A 92 -8.57 10.99 6.49
N ALA A 93 -9.02 10.00 5.70
CA ALA A 93 -8.29 8.75 5.52
C ALA A 93 -6.92 8.99 4.89
N ARG A 94 -6.84 9.82 3.84
CA ARG A 94 -5.56 10.22 3.22
C ARG A 94 -4.61 10.87 4.21
N PHE A 95 -5.14 11.72 5.09
CA PHE A 95 -4.35 12.34 6.15
C PHE A 95 -3.87 11.30 7.18
N GLN A 96 -4.76 10.39 7.60
CA GLN A 96 -4.43 9.33 8.56
C GLN A 96 -3.40 8.34 7.99
N VAL A 97 -3.59 7.80 6.79
CA VAL A 97 -2.67 6.82 6.18
C VAL A 97 -1.24 7.37 6.08
N ASN A 98 -1.09 8.67 5.82
CA ASN A 98 0.21 9.34 5.74
C ASN A 98 0.81 9.70 7.11
N ASN A 99 0.09 9.47 8.22
CA ASN A 99 0.61 9.71 9.55
C ASN A 99 1.72 8.70 9.90
N ARG A 100 2.76 9.18 10.59
CA ARG A 100 3.94 8.39 10.95
C ARG A 100 3.62 7.15 11.77
N GLN A 101 2.57 7.18 12.59
CA GLN A 101 2.12 6.05 13.39
C GLN A 101 1.71 4.84 12.53
N HIS A 102 1.29 5.09 11.29
CA HIS A 102 0.88 4.08 10.33
C HIS A 102 1.95 3.82 9.26
N MET A 103 3.21 4.20 9.53
CA MET A 103 4.35 3.97 8.65
C MET A 103 5.32 2.97 9.27
N VAL A 104 5.55 1.84 8.60
CA VAL A 104 6.50 0.79 9.02
C VAL A 104 7.59 0.68 7.96
N LEU A 105 8.86 0.87 8.36
CA LEU A 105 10.02 0.85 7.45
C LEU A 105 9.86 1.80 6.25
N GLY A 106 9.22 2.95 6.46
CA GLY A 106 8.97 3.94 5.41
C GLY A 106 7.82 3.60 4.46
N ARG A 107 7.06 2.53 4.71
CA ARG A 107 5.87 2.17 3.94
C ARG A 107 4.58 2.37 4.75
N PRO A 108 3.49 2.86 4.14
CA PRO A 108 2.20 2.94 4.81
C PRO A 108 1.67 1.53 5.08
N VAL A 109 1.13 1.33 6.29
CA VAL A 109 0.52 0.07 6.73
C VAL A 109 -0.86 -0.11 6.10
N PHE A 110 -1.54 1.00 5.86
CA PHE A 110 -2.87 1.03 5.28
C PHE A 110 -2.79 1.49 3.82
N HIS A 111 -3.63 0.89 3.00
CA HIS A 111 -3.85 1.31 1.63
C HIS A 111 -5.12 2.15 1.54
N LEU A 112 -5.07 3.24 0.76
CA LEU A 112 -6.24 4.07 0.51
C LEU A 112 -6.84 3.67 -0.83
N MET A 113 -8.06 3.12 -0.80
CA MET A 113 -8.81 2.77 -2.00
C MET A 113 -9.10 4.00 -2.87
N ASP A 114 -8.86 3.89 -4.18
CA ASP A 114 -9.10 4.98 -5.13
C ASP A 114 -10.60 5.21 -5.39
N SER A 115 -11.41 4.15 -5.38
CA SER A 115 -12.85 4.26 -5.53
C SER A 115 -13.54 4.69 -4.22
N CYS A 116 -14.54 5.56 -4.31
CA CYS A 116 -15.34 5.97 -3.15
C CYS A 116 -16.65 5.18 -3.12
N LEU A 117 -17.02 4.67 -1.94
CA LEU A 117 -18.30 4.01 -1.73
C LEU A 117 -19.48 4.98 -1.84
N VAL A 118 -19.32 6.17 -1.27
CA VAL A 118 -20.36 7.20 -1.22
C VAL A 118 -19.72 8.55 -1.58
N PRO A 119 -20.26 9.29 -2.56
CA PRO A 119 -19.76 10.62 -2.87
C PRO A 119 -20.06 11.57 -1.71
N PHE A 120 -19.05 12.30 -1.25
CA PHE A 120 -19.18 13.27 -0.16
C PHE A 120 -18.68 14.64 -0.60
N HIS A 121 -19.44 15.69 -0.28
CA HIS A 121 -19.05 17.07 -0.53
C HIS A 121 -18.90 17.82 0.80
N ALA A 122 -17.75 18.46 0.99
CA ALA A 122 -17.56 19.38 2.10
C ALA A 122 -18.23 20.71 1.74
N VAL A 123 -19.25 21.11 2.50
CA VAL A 123 -20.01 22.34 2.28
C VAL A 123 -19.97 23.23 3.51
N TYR A 124 -20.01 24.53 3.29
CA TYR A 124 -20.16 25.50 4.37
C TYR A 124 -21.65 25.78 4.61
N ILE A 125 -22.12 25.55 5.84
CA ILE A 125 -23.53 25.67 6.19
C ILE A 125 -23.77 27.06 6.79
N VAL A 126 -24.75 27.79 6.25
CA VAL A 126 -25.22 29.08 6.79
C VAL A 126 -26.69 29.01 7.18
N PRO A 127 -27.15 29.82 8.15
CA PRO A 127 -28.58 29.94 8.45
C PRO A 127 -29.39 30.36 7.23
N TYR A 128 -30.63 29.89 7.18
CA TYR A 128 -31.56 30.30 6.12
C TYR A 128 -31.75 31.82 6.13
N GLY A 129 -31.66 32.45 4.95
CA GLY A 129 -31.75 33.90 4.80
C GLY A 129 -30.46 34.67 5.12
N SER A 130 -29.34 33.98 5.38
CA SER A 130 -28.06 34.66 5.61
C SER A 130 -27.63 35.51 4.39
N PRO A 131 -27.32 36.80 4.57
CA PRO A 131 -26.85 37.66 3.48
C PRO A 131 -25.46 37.23 2.97
N TYR A 132 -24.74 36.40 3.73
CA TYR A 132 -23.38 35.96 3.40
C TYR A 132 -23.33 34.80 2.41
N LEU A 133 -24.45 34.15 2.09
CA LEU A 133 -24.47 32.98 1.21
C LEU A 133 -23.84 33.28 -0.16
N GLY A 134 -24.23 34.40 -0.79
CA GLY A 134 -23.70 34.79 -2.10
C GLY A 134 -22.20 35.09 -2.05
N PHE A 135 -21.76 35.80 -1.01
CA PHE A 135 -20.35 36.10 -0.80
C PHE A 135 -19.51 34.84 -0.59
N LEU A 136 -19.94 33.94 0.30
CA LEU A 136 -19.23 32.70 0.59
C LEU A 136 -19.19 31.76 -0.61
N ASN A 137 -20.26 31.66 -1.39
CA ASN A 137 -20.26 30.86 -2.62
C ASN A 137 -19.26 31.40 -3.64
N SER A 138 -19.20 32.72 -3.83
CA SER A 138 -18.23 33.35 -4.72
C SER A 138 -16.79 33.15 -4.23
N LEU A 139 -16.57 33.20 -2.91
CA LEU A 139 -15.26 33.02 -2.29
C LEU A 139 -14.79 31.55 -2.38
N ILE A 140 -15.67 30.58 -2.12
CA ILE A 140 -15.36 29.16 -2.30
C ILE A 140 -15.06 28.88 -3.77
N ARG A 141 -15.88 29.37 -4.70
CA ARG A 141 -15.66 29.17 -6.13
C ARG A 141 -14.33 29.75 -6.58
N SER A 142 -14.04 31.00 -6.23
CA SER A 142 -12.76 31.62 -6.58
C SER A 142 -11.57 30.89 -5.94
N SER A 143 -11.73 30.39 -4.72
CA SER A 143 -10.67 29.60 -4.06
C SER A 143 -10.32 28.32 -4.84
N HIS A 144 -11.32 27.63 -5.40
CA HIS A 144 -11.09 26.46 -6.26
C HIS A 144 -10.49 26.87 -7.62
N GLU A 145 -11.03 27.91 -8.25
CA GLU A 145 -10.55 28.40 -9.56
C GLU A 145 -9.08 28.84 -9.53
N PHE A 146 -8.67 29.53 -8.46
CA PHE A 146 -7.28 29.94 -8.25
C PHE A 146 -6.38 28.82 -7.68
N GLY A 147 -6.93 27.64 -7.40
CA GLY A 147 -6.17 26.50 -6.89
C GLY A 147 -5.71 26.65 -5.43
N PHE A 148 -6.32 27.54 -4.64
CA PHE A 148 -6.00 27.70 -3.22
C PHE A 148 -6.21 26.41 -2.44
N GLU A 149 -7.24 25.64 -2.79
CA GLU A 149 -7.50 24.32 -2.21
C GLU A 149 -6.26 23.40 -2.34
N ARG A 150 -5.74 23.24 -3.56
CA ARG A 150 -4.56 22.37 -3.82
C ARG A 150 -3.31 22.89 -3.13
N TYR A 151 -3.15 24.22 -3.07
CA TYR A 151 -2.03 24.84 -2.37
C TYR A 151 -2.08 24.55 -0.86
N TRP A 152 -3.25 24.69 -0.25
CA TRP A 152 -3.45 24.41 1.17
C TRP A 152 -3.31 22.93 1.52
N ASP A 153 -3.83 22.02 0.69
CA ASP A 153 -3.65 20.57 0.88
C ASP A 153 -2.16 20.18 0.85
N ARG A 154 -1.39 20.75 -0.08
CA ARG A 154 0.06 20.55 -0.12
C ARG A 154 0.74 21.09 1.14
N ILE A 155 0.40 22.31 1.56
CA ILE A 155 0.99 22.92 2.76
C ILE A 155 0.67 22.11 4.00
N MET A 156 -0.58 21.70 4.20
CA MET A 156 -0.98 20.94 5.37
C MET A 156 -0.28 19.60 5.45
N ASN A 157 -0.17 18.87 4.34
CA ASN A 157 0.61 17.64 4.30
C ASN A 157 2.08 17.90 4.66
N THR A 158 2.71 18.95 4.11
CA THR A 158 4.11 19.28 4.44
C THR A 158 4.31 19.73 5.90
N ALA A 159 3.43 20.59 6.41
CA ALA A 159 3.48 21.10 7.77
C ALA A 159 3.14 20.01 8.80
N PHE A 160 2.31 19.04 8.44
CA PHE A 160 2.03 17.88 9.29
C PHE A 160 3.20 16.89 9.32
N ILE A 161 3.83 16.60 8.18
CA ILE A 161 5.08 15.84 8.14
C ILE A 161 6.15 16.53 9.01
N GLN A 162 6.22 17.87 8.96
CA GLN A 162 7.15 18.65 9.78
C GLN A 162 6.75 18.77 11.26
N SER A 163 5.47 18.79 11.62
CA SER A 163 5.01 18.94 13.02
C SER A 163 4.87 17.60 13.77
N GLY A 164 4.60 16.51 13.04
CA GLY A 164 4.82 15.13 13.51
C GLY A 164 6.31 14.79 13.69
N ALA A 165 7.20 15.62 13.14
CA ALA A 165 8.56 15.75 13.64
C ALA A 165 8.54 16.62 14.91
N LYS A 166 8.12 16.02 16.03
CA LYS A 166 9.07 16.05 17.14
C LYS A 166 10.35 15.51 16.53
N VAL A 167 11.26 16.45 16.29
CA VAL A 167 12.69 16.23 16.23
C VAL A 167 12.96 15.23 17.36
N VAL A 168 12.92 13.94 17.01
CA VAL A 168 13.95 13.05 17.47
C VAL A 168 15.16 13.89 17.12
N HIS A 169 15.76 14.52 18.14
CA HIS A 169 17.17 14.84 18.05
C HIS A 169 17.72 13.65 17.31
N ARG A 170 18.19 13.87 16.08
CA ARG A 170 18.99 12.91 15.36
C ARG A 170 20.06 12.55 16.37
N ARG A 171 19.77 11.58 17.24
CA ARG A 171 20.74 10.78 17.92
C ARG A 171 21.39 10.21 16.70
N HIS A 172 22.55 10.76 16.47
CA HIS A 172 23.54 10.41 15.49
C HIS A 172 23.91 8.94 15.72
N ASN A 173 22.93 8.07 15.47
CA ASN A 173 22.94 6.62 15.42
C ASN A 173 22.29 6.31 14.07
N SER A 174 23.05 6.60 13.02
CA SER A 174 23.22 5.75 11.84
C SER A 174 22.06 4.80 11.49
N ASN A 175 20.92 5.33 11.04
CA ASN A 175 19.87 4.52 10.42
C ASN A 175 19.22 5.18 9.19
N ASP A 176 19.76 6.32 8.74
CA ASP A 176 19.75 6.76 7.33
C ASP A 176 20.97 6.15 6.60
N ASP A 177 21.53 5.07 7.14
CA ASP A 177 22.47 4.26 6.38
C ASP A 177 21.70 3.64 5.21
N PRO A 178 22.25 3.66 3.99
CA PRO A 178 21.63 2.96 2.87
C PRO A 178 21.28 1.56 3.34
N VAL A 179 20.03 1.12 3.14
CA VAL A 179 19.59 -0.24 3.47
C VAL A 179 20.55 -1.19 2.76
N VAL A 180 21.57 -1.63 3.50
CA VAL A 180 22.64 -2.45 2.97
C VAL A 180 22.00 -3.76 2.58
N LEU A 181 22.14 -4.13 1.31
CA LEU A 181 21.60 -5.39 0.81
C LEU A 181 22.16 -6.51 1.67
N LYS A 182 21.29 -7.12 2.49
CA LYS A 182 21.65 -8.26 3.32
C LYS A 182 21.84 -9.47 2.43
N LEU A 183 22.69 -10.40 2.90
CA LEU A 183 22.93 -11.69 2.23
C LEU A 183 21.62 -12.47 1.98
N GLU A 184 20.60 -12.24 2.82
CA GLU A 184 19.26 -12.82 2.71
C GLU A 184 18.61 -12.58 1.33
N HIS A 185 18.81 -11.40 0.73
CA HIS A 185 18.26 -11.09 -0.59
C HIS A 185 18.94 -11.86 -1.74
N PHE A 186 20.14 -12.40 -1.51
CA PHE A 186 20.90 -13.18 -2.51
C PHE A 186 20.74 -14.69 -2.35
N HIS A 187 19.94 -15.16 -1.39
CA HIS A 187 19.75 -16.60 -1.13
C HIS A 187 19.28 -17.36 -2.37
N ALA A 188 18.41 -16.76 -3.19
CA ALA A 188 17.95 -17.36 -4.46
C ALA A 188 19.08 -17.52 -5.49
N VAL A 189 20.01 -16.55 -5.56
CA VAL A 189 21.15 -16.62 -6.49
C VAL A 189 22.14 -17.69 -6.04
N PHE A 190 22.46 -17.74 -4.75
CA PHE A 190 23.35 -18.76 -4.20
C PHE A 190 22.76 -20.16 -4.32
N SER A 191 21.48 -20.36 -4.03
CA SER A 191 20.82 -21.66 -4.20
C SER A 191 20.83 -22.13 -5.66
N LEU A 192 20.52 -21.25 -6.62
CA LEU A 192 20.60 -21.58 -8.04
C LEU A 192 22.03 -21.94 -8.48
N TRP A 193 23.04 -21.23 -7.96
CA TRP A 193 24.45 -21.55 -8.21
C TRP A 193 24.85 -22.92 -7.64
N PHE A 194 24.46 -23.23 -6.40
CA PHE A 194 24.72 -24.54 -5.79
C PHE A 194 24.04 -25.69 -6.54
N ILE A 195 22.80 -25.50 -6.99
CA ILE A 195 22.08 -26.49 -7.81
C ILE A 195 22.81 -26.71 -9.13
N GLY A 196 23.22 -25.64 -9.81
CA GLY A 196 23.97 -25.73 -11.06
C GLY A 196 25.30 -26.47 -10.90
N MET A 197 26.04 -26.17 -9.82
CA MET A 197 27.29 -26.87 -9.50
C MET A 197 27.04 -28.35 -9.18
N GLY A 198 25.99 -28.66 -8.42
CA GLY A 198 25.61 -30.03 -8.11
C GLY A 198 25.28 -30.85 -9.35
N LEU A 199 24.53 -30.27 -10.30
CA LEU A 199 24.22 -30.90 -11.59
C LEU A 199 25.47 -31.13 -12.44
N ALA A 200 26.38 -30.16 -12.50
CA ALA A 200 27.64 -30.30 -13.23
C ALA A 200 28.53 -31.39 -12.63
N CYS A 201 28.65 -31.45 -11.30
CA CYS A 201 29.38 -32.52 -10.61
C CYS A 201 28.73 -33.90 -10.85
N ALA A 202 27.40 -33.99 -10.80
CA ALA A 202 26.69 -35.24 -11.07
C ALA A 202 26.92 -35.73 -12.51
N ALA A 203 26.85 -34.82 -13.50
CA ALA A 203 27.14 -35.14 -14.89
C ALA A 203 28.60 -35.61 -15.07
N PHE A 204 29.56 -34.94 -14.43
CA PHE A 204 30.97 -35.32 -14.48
C PHE A 204 31.23 -36.70 -13.86
N ILE A 205 30.64 -37.00 -12.70
CA ILE A 205 30.75 -38.32 -12.06
C ILE A 205 30.12 -39.39 -12.96
N TRP A 206 28.99 -39.10 -13.58
CA TRP A 206 28.32 -40.00 -14.52
C TRP A 206 29.20 -40.32 -15.74
N GLU A 207 29.84 -39.32 -16.33
CA GLU A 207 30.80 -39.49 -17.42
C GLU A 207 32.01 -40.35 -17.00
N LEU A 208 32.52 -40.14 -15.78
CA LEU A 208 33.67 -40.89 -15.25
C LEU A 208 33.32 -42.37 -15.03
N LEU A 209 32.13 -42.65 -14.48
CA LEU A 209 31.65 -44.01 -14.27
C LEU A 209 31.42 -44.74 -15.60
N THR A 210 30.78 -44.08 -16.57
CA THR A 210 30.54 -44.66 -17.89
C THR A 210 31.84 -44.88 -18.67
N HIS A 211 32.79 -43.94 -18.60
CA HIS A 211 34.12 -44.10 -19.20
C HIS A 211 34.90 -45.26 -18.57
N ASN A 212 34.96 -45.36 -17.24
CA ASN A 212 35.66 -46.44 -16.55
C ASN A 212 35.00 -47.82 -16.79
N TYR A 213 33.67 -47.86 -16.87
CA TYR A 213 32.94 -49.08 -17.20
C TYR A 213 33.22 -49.55 -18.63
N ASN A 214 33.17 -48.64 -19.61
CA ASN A 214 33.50 -48.93 -21.00
C ASN A 214 34.97 -49.34 -21.18
N TRP A 215 35.88 -48.71 -20.43
CA TRP A 215 37.31 -49.08 -20.42
C TRP A 215 37.54 -50.47 -19.81
N ALA A 216 36.84 -50.82 -18.72
CA ALA A 216 36.92 -52.14 -18.10
C ALA A 216 36.38 -53.25 -19.02
N ILE A 217 35.33 -52.99 -19.79
CA ILE A 217 34.78 -53.94 -20.77
C ILE A 217 35.73 -54.14 -21.96
N THR A 218 36.27 -53.06 -22.52
CA THR A 218 37.20 -53.15 -23.66
C THR A 218 38.51 -53.85 -23.30
N LYS A 219 38.99 -53.70 -22.05
CA LYS A 219 40.18 -54.41 -21.56
C LYS A 219 39.94 -55.90 -21.30
N ARG A 220 38.69 -56.34 -21.15
CA ARG A 220 38.31 -57.75 -20.95
C ARG A 220 38.11 -58.52 -22.27
N GLN A 221 38.04 -57.81 -23.40
CA GLN A 221 37.86 -58.39 -24.75
C GLN A 221 39.19 -58.52 -25.54
N ARG A 222 40.33 -58.13 -24.97
CA ARG A 222 41.68 -58.45 -25.46
C ARG A 222 42.30 -59.51 -24.59
#